data_AF-A0A136MIW7-F1
#
_entry.id   AF-A0A136MIW7-F1
#
_cell.length_a   1.000
_cell.length_b   1.000
_cell.length_c   1.000
_cell.angle_alpha   90.00
_cell.angle_beta   90.00
_cell.angle_gamma   90.00
#
_symmetry.space_group_name_H-M   'P 1'
#
loop_
_entity.id
_entity.type
_entity.pdbx_description
1 polymer ?
#
loop_
_entity_poly.entity_id
_entity_poly.type
_entity_poly.pdbx_seq_one_letter_code
_entity_poly.pdbx_strand_id
1 'polypeptide(L)'
;MEGKRYYTRIFGDNLVQVFFLDSNTFVDEPEQINWFGNELDGSTATWKIVAMHYPVYGKTKKYPVPDQQLKRIIEPILIEGEVDVVVCGHNHVYQRFRPASGVHHFTAGSGGKLDEGGINWDDPDLLAGNDKTNIALIFQFSQKNGEFTAIDPMENIIDSGKIGSDPAPESSFLKSSRPAVDQPAILSASATLTP
;
A
#
# COMPACT_ATOMS: atom_id res chain seq x y z
N MET A 1 -10.00 -13.72 16.33
CA MET A 1 -8.72 -12.99 16.16
C MET A 1 -7.91 -12.90 17.45
N GLU A 2 -8.16 -13.75 18.47
CA GLU A 2 -7.38 -13.77 19.73
C GLU A 2 -7.14 -12.39 20.39
N GLY A 3 -8.04 -11.42 20.16
CA GLY A 3 -7.90 -10.05 20.66
C GLY A 3 -7.03 -9.11 19.81
N LYS A 4 -6.35 -9.59 18.76
CA LYS A 4 -5.55 -8.74 17.85
C LYS A 4 -6.45 -7.91 16.94
N ARG A 5 -6.05 -6.65 16.73
CA ARG A 5 -6.78 -5.64 15.91
C ARG A 5 -6.32 -5.61 14.45
N TYR A 6 -5.22 -6.29 14.15
CA TYR A 6 -4.65 -6.45 12.82
C TYR A 6 -4.48 -7.95 12.52
N TYR A 7 -4.63 -8.31 11.25
CA TYR A 7 -4.61 -9.68 10.76
C TYR A 7 -4.54 -9.71 9.24
N THR A 8 -4.28 -10.88 8.66
CA THR A 8 -4.34 -11.07 7.20
C THR A 8 -5.32 -12.17 6.82
N ARG A 9 -5.82 -12.13 5.58
CA ARG A 9 -6.69 -13.14 4.97
C ARG A 9 -6.31 -13.37 3.51
N ILE A 10 -6.33 -14.63 3.10
CA ILE A 10 -6.04 -15.04 1.73
C ILE A 10 -7.34 -15.51 1.07
N PHE A 11 -7.52 -15.12 -0.19
CA PHE A 11 -8.69 -15.44 -1.02
C PHE A 11 -8.27 -16.03 -2.37
N GLY A 12 -9.13 -16.87 -2.94
CA GLY A 12 -8.98 -17.40 -4.30
C GLY A 12 -7.72 -18.24 -4.50
N ASP A 13 -7.43 -19.16 -3.58
CA ASP A 13 -6.25 -20.04 -3.63
C ASP A 13 -4.93 -19.27 -3.80
N ASN A 14 -4.66 -18.36 -2.86
CA ASN A 14 -3.48 -17.50 -2.86
C ASN A 14 -3.45 -16.46 -4.00
N LEU A 15 -4.62 -16.11 -4.55
CA LEU A 15 -4.72 -15.04 -5.54
C LEU A 15 -4.60 -13.66 -4.89
N VAL A 16 -5.31 -13.42 -3.78
CA VAL A 16 -5.33 -12.13 -3.10
C VAL A 16 -5.06 -12.33 -1.62
N GLN A 17 -4.11 -11.57 -1.07
CA GLN A 17 -3.92 -11.46 0.37
C GLN A 17 -4.25 -10.03 0.82
N VAL A 18 -5.15 -9.93 1.80
CA VAL A 18 -5.57 -8.66 2.39
C VAL A 18 -5.02 -8.53 3.80
N PHE A 19 -4.22 -7.51 4.03
CA PHE A 19 -3.62 -7.15 5.31
C PHE A 19 -4.46 -6.04 5.95
N PHE A 20 -5.09 -6.36 7.08
CA PHE A 20 -5.90 -5.42 7.85
C PHE A 20 -5.03 -4.84 8.96
N LEU A 21 -4.84 -3.53 8.95
CA LEU A 21 -4.02 -2.80 9.93
C LEU A 21 -4.88 -1.91 10.84
N ASP A 22 -4.49 -1.80 12.11
CA ASP A 22 -5.00 -0.76 13.01
C ASP A 22 -4.13 0.49 12.89
N SER A 23 -4.50 1.36 11.96
CA SER A 23 -3.83 2.65 11.75
C SER A 23 -3.95 3.64 12.91
N ASN A 24 -4.79 3.38 13.94
CA ASN A 24 -4.85 4.28 15.11
C ASN A 24 -3.60 4.15 15.99
N THR A 25 -2.98 2.97 16.02
CA THR A 25 -1.83 2.66 16.88
C THR A 25 -0.56 2.37 16.10
N PHE A 26 -0.66 2.22 14.76
CA PHE A 26 0.44 1.75 13.91
C PHE A 26 1.79 2.45 14.15
N VAL A 27 1.79 3.78 14.25
CA VAL A 27 3.02 4.59 14.47
C VAL A 27 3.70 4.26 15.81
N ASP A 28 2.93 3.95 16.84
CA ASP A 28 3.39 3.74 18.21
C ASP A 28 3.45 2.25 18.60
N GLU A 29 3.20 1.34 17.65
CA GLU A 29 3.11 -0.10 17.90
C GLU A 29 4.11 -0.89 17.03
N PRO A 30 5.40 -0.94 17.44
CA PRO A 30 6.45 -1.67 16.70
C PRO A 30 6.14 -3.15 16.45
N GLU A 31 5.35 -3.79 17.33
CA GLU A 31 4.90 -5.17 17.14
C GLU A 31 4.05 -5.31 15.87
N GLN A 32 3.13 -4.37 15.64
CA GLN A 32 2.29 -4.36 14.44
C GLN A 32 3.12 -4.08 13.18
N ILE A 33 4.07 -3.14 13.25
CA ILE A 33 4.97 -2.82 12.12
C ILE A 33 5.80 -4.05 11.73
N ASN A 34 6.45 -4.69 12.71
CA ASN A 34 7.28 -5.88 12.47
C ASN A 34 6.42 -7.06 11.99
N TRP A 35 5.24 -7.26 12.57
CA TRP A 35 4.30 -8.28 12.12
C TRP A 35 3.91 -8.05 10.66
N PHE A 36 3.55 -6.82 10.29
CA PHE A 36 3.13 -6.49 8.94
C PHE A 36 4.26 -6.73 7.91
N GLY A 37 5.49 -6.31 8.21
CA GLY A 37 6.66 -6.59 7.37
C GLY A 37 6.88 -8.08 7.17
N ASN A 38 6.85 -8.88 8.25
CA ASN A 38 7.03 -10.33 8.18
C ASN A 38 5.94 -11.04 7.35
N GLU A 39 4.69 -10.60 7.48
CA GLU A 39 3.57 -11.18 6.70
C GLU A 39 3.67 -10.82 5.22
N LEU A 40 4.19 -9.64 4.88
CA LEU A 40 4.49 -9.26 3.50
C LEU A 40 5.64 -10.09 2.93
N ASP A 41 6.74 -10.24 3.67
CA ASP A 41 7.91 -11.03 3.26
C ASP A 41 7.55 -12.51 3.04
N GLY A 42 6.64 -13.05 3.85
CA GLY A 42 6.14 -14.43 3.71
C GLY A 42 5.05 -14.60 2.66
N SER A 43 4.50 -13.52 2.11
CA SER A 43 3.38 -13.59 1.18
C SER A 43 3.82 -14.03 -0.20
N THR A 44 3.11 -15.01 -0.75
CA THR A 44 3.26 -15.47 -2.15
C THR A 44 2.04 -15.13 -2.99
N ALA A 45 1.13 -14.32 -2.46
CA ALA A 45 -0.10 -13.96 -3.15
C ALA A 45 0.19 -13.11 -4.39
N THR A 46 -0.59 -13.31 -5.45
CA THR A 46 -0.45 -12.53 -6.69
C THR A 46 -0.76 -11.04 -6.46
N TRP A 47 -1.78 -10.76 -5.65
CA TRP A 47 -2.21 -9.41 -5.33
C TRP A 47 -2.15 -9.18 -3.82
N LYS A 48 -1.47 -8.11 -3.40
CA LYS A 48 -1.33 -7.71 -2.00
C LYS A 48 -2.11 -6.42 -1.78
N ILE A 49 -3.06 -6.47 -0.84
CA ILE A 49 -3.95 -5.36 -0.54
C ILE A 49 -3.83 -4.99 0.92
N VAL A 50 -3.66 -3.71 1.22
CA VAL A 50 -3.69 -3.20 2.59
C VAL A 50 -5.00 -2.46 2.82
N ALA A 51 -5.69 -2.83 3.89
CA ALA A 51 -6.89 -2.18 4.36
C ALA A 51 -6.63 -1.55 5.74
N MET A 52 -6.86 -0.25 5.86
CA MET A 52 -6.68 0.49 7.12
C MET A 52 -7.67 1.64 7.25
N HIS A 53 -7.72 2.29 8.43
CA HIS A 53 -8.71 3.35 8.66
C HIS A 53 -8.24 4.71 8.11
N TYR A 54 -7.05 5.16 8.50
CA TYR A 54 -6.55 6.49 8.12
C TYR A 54 -5.84 6.47 6.77
N PRO A 55 -6.14 7.43 5.88
CA PRO A 55 -5.50 7.52 4.57
C PRO A 55 -4.09 8.11 4.66
N VAL A 56 -3.17 7.57 3.85
CA VAL A 56 -1.79 8.07 3.69
C VAL A 56 -1.73 9.29 2.76
N TYR A 57 -2.63 9.35 1.78
CA TYR A 57 -2.78 10.44 0.82
C TYR A 57 -4.18 11.04 0.90
N GLY A 58 -4.31 12.28 0.44
CA GLY A 58 -5.58 12.96 0.43
C GLY A 58 -5.81 13.83 1.64
N LYS A 59 -5.99 15.12 1.36
CA LYS A 59 -6.47 16.11 2.31
C LYS A 59 -7.94 16.37 2.03
N THR A 60 -8.71 16.58 3.09
CA THR A 60 -10.06 17.16 2.98
C THR A 60 -10.10 18.49 3.73
N LYS A 61 -11.13 19.30 3.52
CA LYS A 61 -11.31 20.52 4.31
C LYS A 61 -11.40 20.23 5.81
N LYS A 62 -12.03 19.11 6.16
CA LYS A 62 -12.16 18.64 7.54
C LYS A 62 -10.84 18.09 8.10
N TYR A 63 -10.04 17.44 7.25
CA TYR A 63 -8.74 16.87 7.60
C TYR A 63 -7.64 17.41 6.67
N PRO A 64 -7.20 18.67 6.87
CA PRO A 64 -6.30 19.35 5.95
C PRO A 64 -4.83 18.95 6.11
N VAL A 65 -4.49 18.28 7.21
CA VAL A 65 -3.13 17.84 7.53
C VAL A 65 -3.10 16.30 7.51
N PRO A 66 -2.36 15.68 6.57
CA PRO A 66 -2.19 14.24 6.53
C PRO A 66 -1.24 13.80 7.65
N ASP A 67 -1.40 12.57 8.13
CA ASP A 67 -0.48 11.98 9.10
C ASP A 67 0.87 11.68 8.43
N GLN A 68 1.78 12.64 8.50
CA GLN A 68 3.11 12.51 7.94
C GLN A 68 3.96 11.45 8.64
N GLN A 69 3.68 11.13 9.91
CA GLN A 69 4.43 10.08 10.60
C GLN A 69 3.99 8.71 10.10
N LEU A 70 2.68 8.49 9.99
CA LEU A 70 2.13 7.28 9.38
C LEU A 70 2.71 7.08 7.98
N LYS A 71 2.64 8.11 7.12
CA LYS A 71 3.20 8.04 5.76
C LYS A 71 4.67 7.64 5.75
N ARG A 72 5.52 8.33 6.54
CA ARG A 72 6.97 8.06 6.59
C ARG A 72 7.31 6.63 6.99
N ILE A 73 6.50 6.00 7.83
CA ILE A 73 6.73 4.64 8.33
C ILE A 73 6.17 3.60 7.36
N ILE A 74 4.93 3.79 6.89
CA ILE A 74 4.23 2.77 6.13
C ILE A 74 4.63 2.75 4.64
N GLU A 75 4.92 3.90 4.03
CA GLU A 75 5.20 4.00 2.59
C GLU A 75 6.41 3.14 2.16
N PRO A 76 7.55 3.12 2.87
CA PRO A 76 8.65 2.21 2.55
C PRO A 76 8.25 0.74 2.62
N ILE A 77 7.47 0.34 3.64
CA ILE A 77 7.04 -1.05 3.86
C ILE A 77 6.10 -1.50 2.73
N LEU A 78 5.20 -0.62 2.28
CA LEU A 78 4.29 -0.91 1.17
C LEU A 78 5.07 -1.13 -0.14
N ILE A 79 6.08 -0.31 -0.39
CA ILE A 79 6.90 -0.38 -1.60
C ILE A 79 7.78 -1.64 -1.58
N GLU A 80 8.50 -1.88 -0.48
CA GLU A 80 9.37 -3.06 -0.32
C GLU A 80 8.57 -4.37 -0.35
N GLY A 81 7.37 -4.36 0.23
CA GLY A 81 6.45 -5.50 0.21
C GLY A 81 5.70 -5.71 -1.11
N GLU A 82 5.94 -4.87 -2.12
CA GLU A 82 5.26 -4.89 -3.42
C GLU A 82 3.72 -4.89 -3.28
N VAL A 83 3.19 -3.98 -2.46
CA VAL A 83 1.74 -3.83 -2.27
C VAL A 83 1.10 -3.19 -3.50
N ASP A 84 0.02 -3.77 -4.02
CA ASP A 84 -0.66 -3.24 -5.20
C ASP A 84 -1.67 -2.15 -4.85
N VAL A 85 -2.40 -2.35 -3.76
CA VAL A 85 -3.56 -1.51 -3.41
C VAL A 85 -3.57 -1.20 -1.92
N VAL A 86 -3.84 0.06 -1.62
CA VAL A 86 -4.16 0.52 -0.26
C VAL A 86 -5.55 1.15 -0.27
N VAL A 87 -6.46 0.61 0.54
CA VAL A 87 -7.80 1.14 0.74
C VAL A 87 -7.98 1.66 2.16
N CYS A 88 -8.47 2.89 2.25
CA CYS A 88 -8.64 3.63 3.50
C CYS A 88 -10.07 4.14 3.66
N GLY A 89 -10.44 4.46 4.90
CA GLY A 89 -11.69 5.15 5.24
C GLY A 89 -11.41 6.54 5.79
N HIS A 90 -11.98 6.82 6.98
CA HIS A 90 -11.85 8.03 7.78
C HIS A 90 -12.40 9.33 7.15
N ASN A 91 -11.89 9.72 5.99
CA ASN A 91 -12.43 10.86 5.26
C ASN A 91 -13.74 10.42 4.61
N HIS A 92 -14.83 11.13 4.91
CA HIS A 92 -16.19 10.80 4.47
C HIS A 92 -16.46 11.17 3.01
N VAL A 93 -15.53 10.79 2.14
CA VAL A 93 -15.48 11.05 0.70
C VAL A 93 -14.92 9.81 0.00
N TYR A 94 -15.11 9.75 -1.32
CA TYR A 94 -14.35 8.91 -2.21
C TYR A 94 -13.22 9.71 -2.85
N GLN A 95 -12.00 9.17 -2.86
CA GLN A 95 -10.85 9.73 -3.56
C GLN A 95 -9.97 8.60 -4.11
N ARG A 96 -9.46 8.78 -5.32
CA ARG A 96 -8.40 7.96 -5.91
C ARG A 96 -7.24 8.85 -6.30
N PHE A 97 -6.03 8.44 -5.93
CA PHE A 97 -4.81 9.18 -6.20
C PHE A 97 -3.98 8.54 -7.31
N ARG A 98 -3.04 9.32 -7.86
CA ARG A 98 -1.97 8.80 -8.72
C ARG A 98 -1.20 7.71 -7.97
N PRO A 99 -0.84 6.58 -8.61
CA PRO A 99 -0.06 5.56 -7.95
C PRO A 99 1.27 6.13 -7.43
N ALA A 100 1.60 5.80 -6.19
CA ALA A 100 2.88 6.15 -5.58
C ALA A 100 3.80 4.93 -5.67
N SER A 101 4.84 5.00 -6.50
CA SER A 101 5.76 3.88 -6.74
C SER A 101 5.05 2.57 -7.14
N GLY A 102 3.97 2.68 -7.92
CA GLY A 102 3.15 1.54 -8.36
C GLY A 102 2.00 1.16 -7.41
N VAL A 103 1.96 1.71 -6.20
CA VAL A 103 0.91 1.42 -5.22
C VAL A 103 -0.33 2.30 -5.49
N HIS A 104 -1.49 1.68 -5.71
CA HIS A 104 -2.75 2.40 -5.91
C HIS A 104 -3.40 2.76 -4.56
N HIS A 105 -3.67 4.06 -4.34
CA HIS A 105 -4.27 4.55 -3.12
C HIS A 105 -5.72 5.00 -3.31
N PHE A 106 -6.60 4.45 -2.47
CA PHE A 106 -8.02 4.76 -2.43
C PHE A 106 -8.46 5.19 -1.03
N THR A 107 -9.27 6.23 -0.99
CA THR A 107 -10.07 6.58 0.18
C THR A 107 -11.53 6.33 -0.17
N ALA A 108 -12.18 5.42 0.54
CA ALA A 108 -13.58 5.02 0.34
C ALA A 108 -14.35 5.12 1.68
N GLY A 109 -14.27 6.28 2.34
CA GLY A 109 -14.91 6.51 3.64
C GLY A 109 -16.35 7.05 3.54
N SER A 110 -16.89 7.23 2.33
CA SER A 110 -18.25 7.72 2.08
C SER A 110 -19.34 6.64 2.17
N GLY A 111 -19.13 5.51 2.85
CA GLY A 111 -20.13 4.43 2.94
C GLY A 111 -21.41 4.77 3.75
N GLY A 112 -21.45 5.91 4.45
CA GLY A 112 -22.61 6.34 5.24
C GLY A 112 -22.72 7.86 5.34
N LYS A 113 -21.99 8.47 6.28
CA LYS A 113 -21.93 9.94 6.35
C LYS A 113 -21.08 10.49 5.21
N LEU A 114 -21.47 11.64 4.66
CA LEU A 114 -20.74 12.39 3.63
C LEU A 114 -20.12 13.66 4.20
N ASP A 115 -19.01 14.11 3.62
CA ASP A 115 -18.39 15.43 3.83
C ASP A 115 -18.48 16.24 2.53
N GLU A 116 -19.70 16.67 2.20
CA GLU A 116 -19.99 17.39 0.95
C GLU A 116 -19.18 18.68 0.82
N GLY A 117 -18.52 18.85 -0.34
CA GLY A 117 -17.62 19.97 -0.58
C GLY A 117 -16.30 19.86 0.18
N GLY A 118 -16.01 18.71 0.80
CA GLY A 118 -14.82 18.43 1.58
C GLY A 118 -13.59 18.10 0.73
N ILE A 119 -13.77 17.71 -0.53
CA ILE A 119 -12.65 17.38 -1.44
C ILE A 119 -11.89 18.65 -1.82
N ASN A 120 -10.55 18.59 -1.74
CA ASN A 120 -9.67 19.56 -2.38
C ASN A 120 -9.41 19.13 -3.83
N TRP A 121 -10.11 19.76 -4.77
CA TRP A 121 -10.01 19.44 -6.20
C TRP A 121 -8.72 19.95 -6.85
N ASP A 122 -7.99 20.85 -6.19
CA ASP A 122 -6.72 21.40 -6.67
C ASP A 122 -5.51 20.50 -6.31
N ASP A 123 -5.75 19.35 -5.68
CA ASP A 123 -4.69 18.38 -5.37
C ASP A 123 -4.17 17.72 -6.67
N PRO A 124 -2.88 17.93 -7.05
CA PRO A 124 -2.35 17.43 -8.32
C PRO A 124 -2.26 15.90 -8.39
N ASP A 125 -2.32 15.22 -7.24
CA ASP A 125 -2.28 13.76 -7.17
C ASP A 125 -3.70 13.15 -7.20
N LEU A 126 -4.77 13.95 -7.04
CA LEU A 126 -6.15 13.46 -7.11
C LEU A 126 -6.54 13.15 -8.55
N LEU A 127 -6.87 11.88 -8.83
CA LEU A 127 -7.32 11.43 -10.15
C LEU A 127 -8.84 11.36 -10.28
N ALA A 128 -9.52 11.02 -9.19
CA ALA A 128 -10.98 10.98 -9.13
C ALA A 128 -11.44 11.23 -7.70
N GLY A 129 -12.65 11.74 -7.55
CA GLY A 129 -13.25 11.95 -6.24
C GLY A 129 -14.77 12.07 -6.32
N ASN A 130 -15.44 11.81 -5.20
CA ASN A 130 -16.86 12.03 -5.03
C ASN A 130 -17.19 12.27 -3.56
N ASP A 131 -17.88 13.35 -3.26
CA ASP A 131 -18.36 13.68 -1.91
C ASP A 131 -19.87 13.87 -1.84
N LYS A 132 -20.60 13.52 -2.92
CA LYS A 132 -22.03 13.79 -3.10
C LYS A 132 -22.95 12.58 -2.92
N THR A 133 -22.39 11.38 -2.99
CA THR A 133 -23.15 10.14 -2.82
C THR A 133 -22.32 9.10 -2.11
N ASN A 134 -22.99 8.12 -1.52
CA ASN A 134 -22.30 7.00 -0.90
C ASN A 134 -21.63 6.15 -1.96
N ILE A 135 -20.43 5.63 -1.67
CA ILE A 135 -19.68 4.82 -2.63
C ILE A 135 -19.41 3.44 -2.05
N ALA A 136 -19.67 2.42 -2.85
CA ALA A 136 -19.10 1.09 -2.67
C ALA A 136 -17.94 0.92 -3.65
N LEU A 137 -16.76 0.52 -3.15
CA LEU A 137 -15.59 0.22 -3.96
C LEU A 137 -15.44 -1.29 -4.11
N ILE A 138 -15.45 -1.76 -5.35
CA ILE A 138 -15.38 -3.18 -5.71
C ILE A 138 -14.04 -3.42 -6.40
N PHE A 139 -13.34 -4.47 -5.98
CA PHE A 139 -12.14 -4.95 -6.64
C PHE A 139 -12.36 -6.34 -7.23
N GLN A 140 -11.85 -6.56 -8.43
CA GLN A 140 -11.92 -7.84 -9.13
C GLN A 140 -10.51 -8.23 -9.56
N PHE A 141 -10.10 -9.44 -9.21
CA PHE A 141 -8.76 -9.94 -9.49
C PHE A 141 -8.80 -11.27 -10.22
N SER A 142 -7.82 -11.45 -11.10
CA SER A 142 -7.46 -12.69 -11.75
C SER A 142 -5.93 -12.83 -11.70
N GLN A 143 -5.39 -13.96 -12.14
CA GLN A 143 -3.93 -14.19 -12.15
C GLN A 143 -3.13 -13.16 -12.98
N LYS A 144 -3.79 -12.38 -13.84
CA LYS A 144 -3.11 -11.43 -14.76
C LYS A 144 -3.66 -10.01 -14.73
N ASN A 145 -4.89 -9.82 -14.25
CA ASN A 145 -5.58 -8.54 -14.30
C ASN A 145 -6.20 -8.24 -12.94
N GLY A 146 -6.02 -7.02 -12.46
CA GLY A 146 -6.76 -6.43 -11.38
C GLY A 146 -7.56 -5.23 -11.89
N GLU A 147 -8.78 -5.07 -11.42
CA GLU A 147 -9.68 -3.99 -11.81
C GLU A 147 -10.44 -3.47 -10.59
N PHE A 148 -10.82 -2.19 -10.63
CA PHE A 148 -11.66 -1.58 -9.60
C PHE A 148 -12.87 -0.88 -10.22
N THR A 149 -13.95 -0.79 -9.44
CA THR A 149 -15.15 -0.03 -9.79
C THR A 149 -15.72 0.61 -8.53
N ALA A 150 -15.93 1.92 -8.57
CA ALA A 150 -16.67 2.67 -7.57
C ALA A 150 -18.10 2.89 -8.08
N ILE A 151 -19.09 2.43 -7.32
CA ILE A 151 -20.51 2.58 -7.64
C ILE A 151 -21.26 3.35 -6.57
N ASP A 152 -22.30 4.06 -6.96
CA ASP A 152 -23.26 4.68 -6.05
C ASP A 152 -24.37 3.68 -5.62
N PRO A 153 -25.30 4.05 -4.72
CA PRO A 153 -26.37 3.14 -4.27
C PRO A 153 -27.38 2.76 -5.37
N MET A 154 -27.36 3.47 -6.51
CA MET A 154 -28.18 3.17 -7.69
C MET A 154 -27.40 2.36 -8.73
N GLU A 155 -26.21 1.86 -8.36
CA GLU A 155 -25.30 1.09 -9.21
C GLU A 155 -24.71 1.88 -10.39
N ASN A 156 -24.80 3.22 -10.36
CA ASN A 156 -24.12 4.03 -11.36
C ASN A 156 -22.61 3.97 -11.11
N ILE A 157 -21.83 3.79 -12.18
CA ILE A 157 -20.37 3.82 -12.11
C ILE A 157 -19.91 5.26 -11.94
N ILE A 158 -19.24 5.53 -10.82
CA ILE A 158 -18.65 6.83 -10.48
C ILE A 158 -17.19 6.89 -10.91
N ASP A 159 -16.46 5.77 -10.79
CA ASP A 159 -15.08 5.63 -11.23
C ASP A 159 -14.76 4.17 -11.52
N SER A 160 -13.82 3.90 -12.42
CA SER A 160 -13.35 2.55 -12.73
C SER A 160 -11.99 2.56 -13.39
N GLY A 161 -11.27 1.44 -13.31
CA GLY A 161 -9.96 1.32 -13.94
C GLY A 161 -9.26 0.02 -13.62
N LYS A 162 -8.00 -0.08 -14.09
CA LYS A 162 -7.13 -1.24 -13.88
C LYS A 162 -6.15 -0.99 -12.72
N ILE A 163 -5.76 -2.07 -12.08
CA ILE A 163 -4.68 -2.15 -11.08
C ILE A 163 -3.47 -2.78 -11.75
N GLY A 164 -2.27 -2.20 -11.53
CA GLY A 164 -1.01 -2.76 -12.04
C GLY A 164 -0.68 -2.43 -13.51
N SER A 165 -1.39 -1.48 -14.14
CA SER A 165 -1.12 -1.06 -15.53
C SER A 165 -0.13 0.10 -15.68
N ASP A 166 0.44 0.61 -14.59
CA ASP A 166 1.62 1.47 -14.64
C ASP A 166 2.88 0.60 -14.41
N PRO A 167 3.92 0.70 -15.26
CA PRO A 167 5.14 -0.04 -15.03
C PRO A 167 5.66 0.31 -13.64
N ALA A 168 5.92 -0.72 -12.82
CA ALA A 168 6.74 -0.56 -11.63
C ALA A 168 7.98 0.26 -12.04
N PRO A 169 8.40 1.29 -11.28
CA PRO A 169 9.67 1.93 -11.56
C PRO A 169 10.71 0.83 -11.64
N GLU A 170 11.45 0.75 -12.76
CA GLU A 170 12.50 -0.25 -12.90
C GLU A 170 13.36 -0.21 -11.63
N SER A 171 13.39 -1.32 -10.91
CA SER A 171 14.12 -1.45 -9.66
C SER A 171 15.62 -1.35 -9.96
N SER A 172 16.14 -0.13 -10.10
CA SER A 172 17.55 0.14 -10.25
C SER A 172 18.24 0.12 -8.89
N PHE A 173 18.09 -0.98 -8.14
CA PHE A 173 18.94 -1.29 -7.00
C PHE A 173 19.21 -2.80 -6.99
N LEU A 174 20.33 -3.13 -7.64
CA LEU A 174 21.18 -4.31 -7.46
C LEU A 174 20.67 -5.36 -6.47
N LYS A 175 20.17 -6.48 -6.99
CA LYS A 175 20.36 -7.79 -6.35
C LYS A 175 21.86 -8.08 -6.30
N SER A 176 22.53 -7.75 -5.19
CA SER A 176 23.83 -8.34 -4.89
C SER A 176 23.59 -9.77 -4.39
N SER A 177 23.52 -10.68 -5.36
CA SER A 177 23.64 -12.11 -5.14
C SER A 177 24.91 -12.38 -4.33
N ARG A 178 24.78 -12.80 -3.07
CA ARG A 178 25.88 -13.43 -2.34
C ARG A 178 26.30 -14.70 -3.11
N PRO A 179 27.58 -14.87 -3.48
CA PRO A 179 28.13 -16.20 -3.66
C PRO A 179 28.64 -16.73 -2.31
N ALA A 180 28.61 -18.04 -2.23
CA ALA A 180 28.97 -18.83 -1.06
C ALA A 180 30.41 -18.59 -0.59
N VAL A 181 30.59 -18.82 0.71
CA VAL A 181 31.89 -18.97 1.38
C VAL A 181 32.69 -20.08 0.69
N ASP A 182 33.89 -19.74 0.24
CA ASP A 182 34.98 -20.69 0.08
C ASP A 182 36.32 -19.97 0.36
N GLN A 183 36.99 -20.34 1.44
CA GLN A 183 38.42 -20.05 1.63
C GLN A 183 39.22 -20.99 0.71
N PRO A 184 40.36 -20.55 0.14
CA PRO A 184 41.62 -20.92 0.80
C PRO A 184 42.82 -19.97 0.62
N ALA A 185 43.82 -20.25 1.46
CA ALA A 185 45.26 -20.11 1.29
C ALA A 185 45.91 -18.71 1.29
N ILE A 186 46.53 -18.41 2.44
CA ILE A 186 47.57 -17.40 2.63
C ILE A 186 48.80 -17.81 1.81
N LEU A 187 49.22 -16.94 0.88
CA LEU A 187 50.49 -17.03 0.19
C LEU A 187 51.41 -15.91 0.69
N SER A 188 52.55 -16.34 1.22
CA SER A 188 53.69 -15.53 1.64
C SER A 188 54.26 -14.72 0.46
N ALA A 189 54.61 -13.46 0.70
CA ALA A 189 55.56 -12.74 -0.13
C ALA A 189 56.47 -11.86 0.75
N SER A 190 57.75 -12.22 0.76
CA SER A 190 58.86 -11.46 1.33
C SER A 190 58.99 -10.09 0.66
N ALA A 191 59.18 -9.05 1.46
CA ALA A 191 59.75 -7.78 1.00
C ALA A 191 61.14 -7.61 1.61
N THR A 192 62.17 -7.90 0.83
CA THR A 192 63.54 -7.43 1.06
C THR A 192 63.62 -5.97 0.63
N LEU A 193 63.94 -5.08 1.57
CA LEU A 193 64.50 -3.76 1.31
C LEU A 193 65.75 -3.63 2.18
N THR A 194 66.90 -3.57 1.51
CA THR A 194 68.19 -3.10 2.04
C THR A 194 68.92 -2.34 0.94
N PRO A 195 69.94 -1.54 1.25
CA PRO A 195 70.44 -1.11 2.57
C PRO A 195 70.13 0.35 2.92
#